data_AF-A0A8J6W378-F1
#
_entry.id   AF-A0A8J6W378-F1
#
_cell.length_a   1.000
_cell.length_b   1.000
_cell.length_c   1.000
_cell.angle_alpha   90.00
_cell.angle_beta   90.00
_cell.angle_gamma   90.00
#
_symmetry.space_group_name_H-M   'P 1'
#
loop_
_entity.id
_entity.type
_entity.pdbx_description
1 polymer ?
#
loop_
_entity_poly.entity_id
_entity_poly.type
_entity_poly.pdbx_seq_one_letter_code
_entity_poly.pdbx_strand_id
1 'polypeptide(L)'
;MPTVSVIIPTHNRSAVLKRTLDALAQQNYPLSDMEVIVAADGCTDDTSEMLKAYQAPYTLKVIEQPSQGPAVARNQGAALALAPLLIFLDDDIEASPGFVAAHVKTHQKQANQVVLGYLPTILKTQTGFFRITLRGWWEAMFQRMRQPGYRFAYCDLLSGNFSVSADLFAAVGKFDPQFRCHEDYELGMRLLQAKAKFTFAEAAMGYHHELTDLDRSLRRKYQEGKADVQLGQKYPELKPTLLVSTMIARCSWVDRMALIVIFKMPALGDLLAKGLRRSLDLLEWMRLRSYWRTLLDRLLGYWYLRGIAEASSTQQALTTFLQGSRPVSSPNLLDIEIDLKAGLAQAECRLEQERPTGVRLRYGKQIIGRIPAIPGTERLHAAHLRPTLATTLAPALIPALVLDKAVNVTNSSPQVTYELPAQPSQSPELVYVN
;
A
#
# COMPACT_ATOMS: atom_id res chain seq x y z
N MET A 1 12.24 -30.60 -9.18
CA MET A 1 12.46 -29.64 -8.08
C MET A 1 11.26 -28.70 -8.05
N PRO A 2 10.78 -28.27 -6.86
CA PRO A 2 9.61 -27.40 -6.78
C PRO A 2 9.88 -26.06 -7.48
N THR A 3 8.84 -25.52 -8.11
CA THR A 3 8.87 -24.20 -8.76
C THR A 3 8.35 -23.10 -7.82
N VAL A 4 7.63 -23.48 -6.76
CA VAL A 4 7.08 -22.58 -5.73
C VAL A 4 7.32 -23.13 -4.31
N SER A 5 7.77 -22.25 -3.41
CA SER A 5 7.80 -22.50 -1.96
C SER A 5 6.82 -21.57 -1.26
N VAL A 6 5.77 -22.13 -0.63
CA VAL A 6 4.86 -21.38 0.22
C VAL A 6 5.40 -21.40 1.66
N ILE A 7 5.61 -20.24 2.26
CA ILE A 7 6.21 -20.07 3.59
C ILE A 7 5.16 -19.54 4.56
N ILE A 8 4.88 -20.31 5.61
CA ILE A 8 3.84 -20.01 6.60
C ILE A 8 4.46 -19.92 8.00
N PRO A 9 4.58 -18.72 8.60
CA PRO A 9 4.88 -18.60 10.02
C PRO A 9 3.61 -18.92 10.85
N THR A 10 3.78 -19.63 11.96
CA THR A 10 2.67 -19.94 12.87
C THR A 10 3.11 -19.93 14.33
N HIS A 11 2.18 -19.58 15.23
CA HIS A 11 2.39 -19.62 16.67
C HIS A 11 1.07 -19.91 17.39
N ASN A 12 0.96 -21.09 18.01
CA ASN A 12 -0.17 -21.52 18.82
C ASN A 12 -1.54 -21.43 18.10
N ARG A 13 -1.63 -22.02 16.91
CA ARG A 13 -2.79 -21.90 16.00
C ARG A 13 -3.11 -23.18 15.23
N SER A 14 -2.93 -24.35 15.86
CA SER A 14 -3.12 -25.68 15.24
C SER A 14 -4.33 -25.77 14.28
N ALA A 15 -5.55 -25.51 14.77
CA ALA A 15 -6.77 -25.63 13.96
C ALA A 15 -6.88 -24.61 12.82
N VAL A 16 -6.31 -23.40 13.00
CA VAL A 16 -6.35 -22.34 11.99
C VAL A 16 -5.35 -22.66 10.87
N LEU A 17 -4.14 -23.05 11.25
CA LEU A 17 -3.10 -23.51 10.34
C LEU A 17 -3.55 -24.71 9.51
N LYS A 18 -4.19 -25.72 10.15
CA LYS A 18 -4.68 -26.89 9.43
C LYS A 18 -5.60 -26.51 8.27
N ARG A 19 -6.48 -25.53 8.47
CA ARG A 19 -7.39 -25.05 7.41
C ARG A 19 -6.65 -24.41 6.25
N THR A 20 -5.59 -23.66 6.54
CA THR A 20 -4.70 -23.08 5.52
C THR A 20 -3.97 -24.17 4.73
N LEU A 21 -3.46 -25.21 5.41
CA LEU A 21 -2.83 -26.36 4.77
C LEU A 21 -3.82 -27.16 3.89
N ASP A 22 -5.05 -27.35 4.38
CA ASP A 22 -6.13 -28.02 3.65
C ASP A 22 -6.53 -27.21 2.39
N ALA A 23 -6.52 -25.87 2.46
CA ALA A 23 -6.79 -25.01 1.30
C ALA A 23 -5.67 -25.10 0.25
N LEU A 24 -4.41 -25.20 0.69
CA LEU A 24 -3.26 -25.44 -0.19
C LEU A 24 -3.29 -26.84 -0.83
N ALA A 25 -3.98 -27.81 -0.23
CA ALA A 25 -4.15 -29.14 -0.81
C ALA A 25 -5.11 -29.13 -2.02
N GLN A 26 -5.90 -28.07 -2.19
CA GLN A 26 -6.91 -27.92 -3.25
C GLN A 26 -6.47 -26.99 -4.39
N GLN A 27 -5.16 -26.79 -4.57
CA GLN A 27 -4.66 -25.88 -5.60
C GLN A 27 -4.80 -26.47 -7.01
N ASN A 28 -5.23 -25.62 -7.95
CA ASN A 28 -5.21 -25.84 -9.39
C ASN A 28 -3.79 -25.60 -9.94
N TYR A 29 -2.80 -26.25 -9.32
CA TYR A 29 -1.39 -26.19 -9.66
C TYR A 29 -0.78 -27.58 -9.40
N PRO A 30 0.20 -28.05 -10.18
CA PRO A 30 0.83 -29.34 -9.91
C PRO A 30 1.40 -29.38 -8.49
N LEU A 31 0.79 -30.17 -7.59
CA LEU A 31 1.20 -30.24 -6.18
C LEU A 31 2.61 -30.81 -6.01
N SER A 32 3.09 -31.59 -7.00
CA SER A 32 4.48 -32.06 -7.10
C SER A 32 5.49 -30.94 -7.32
N ASP A 33 5.05 -29.81 -7.87
CA ASP A 33 5.88 -28.64 -8.16
C ASP A 33 5.80 -27.59 -7.04
N MET A 34 5.06 -27.89 -5.98
CA MET A 34 4.90 -27.04 -4.80
C MET A 34 5.55 -27.68 -3.58
N GLU A 35 6.23 -26.85 -2.79
CA GLU A 35 6.54 -27.17 -1.40
C GLU A 35 5.89 -26.14 -0.47
N VAL A 36 5.50 -26.60 0.72
CA VAL A 36 4.95 -25.77 1.79
C VAL A 36 5.86 -25.92 2.99
N ILE A 37 6.30 -24.80 3.54
CA ILE A 37 7.26 -24.72 4.63
C ILE A 37 6.59 -24.00 5.79
N VAL A 38 6.33 -24.73 6.87
CA VAL A 38 5.73 -24.19 8.09
C VAL A 38 6.82 -23.91 9.10
N ALA A 39 6.92 -22.66 9.54
CA ALA A 39 7.81 -22.23 10.61
C ALA A 39 7.00 -22.02 11.91
N ALA A 40 7.03 -23.04 12.78
CA ALA A 40 6.39 -23.04 14.10
C ALA A 40 7.28 -22.31 15.12
N ASP A 41 6.88 -21.09 15.48
CA ASP A 41 7.68 -20.15 16.28
C ASP A 41 7.33 -20.22 17.77
N GLY A 42 7.90 -21.19 18.49
CA GLY A 42 7.68 -21.36 19.93
C GLY A 42 6.25 -21.82 20.25
N CYS A 43 5.71 -22.73 19.46
CA CYS A 43 4.42 -23.35 19.74
C CYS A 43 4.49 -24.23 21.00
N THR A 44 3.44 -24.16 21.80
CA THR A 44 3.22 -24.94 23.04
C THR A 44 1.84 -25.58 23.07
N ASP A 45 0.99 -25.30 22.08
CA ASP A 45 -0.27 -26.00 21.83
C ASP A 45 -0.02 -27.29 21.02
N ASP A 46 -1.08 -27.88 20.47
CA ASP A 46 -1.04 -29.10 19.65
C ASP A 46 -0.54 -28.89 18.20
N THR A 47 0.01 -27.71 17.87
CA THR A 47 0.45 -27.38 16.50
C THR A 47 1.48 -28.37 15.98
N SER A 48 2.47 -28.74 16.81
CA SER A 48 3.54 -29.66 16.42
C SER A 48 3.03 -31.08 16.19
N GLU A 49 2.14 -31.57 17.06
CA GLU A 49 1.48 -32.87 16.91
C GLU A 49 0.62 -32.92 15.64
N MET A 50 -0.15 -31.85 15.39
CA MET A 50 -0.98 -31.72 14.18
C MET A 50 -0.12 -31.77 12.92
N LEU A 51 0.99 -31.02 12.87
CA LEU A 51 1.90 -31.00 11.74
C LEU A 51 2.55 -32.36 11.47
N LYS A 52 2.92 -33.11 12.52
CA LYS A 52 3.50 -34.47 12.39
C LYS A 52 2.47 -35.47 11.85
N ALA A 53 1.21 -35.31 12.21
CA ALA A 53 0.12 -36.19 11.76
C ALA A 53 -0.46 -35.79 10.38
N TYR A 54 -0.13 -34.60 9.87
CA TYR A 54 -0.73 -34.06 8.65
C TYR A 54 -0.23 -34.77 7.39
N GLN A 55 -1.17 -35.37 6.64
CA GLN A 55 -0.89 -36.03 5.36
C GLN A 55 -1.07 -35.03 4.20
N ALA A 56 0.00 -34.31 3.87
CA ALA A 56 -0.01 -33.35 2.78
C ALA A 56 0.11 -34.04 1.40
N PRO A 57 -0.65 -33.59 0.38
CA PRO A 57 -0.46 -34.04 -1.01
C PRO A 57 0.67 -33.31 -1.76
N TYR A 58 1.35 -32.38 -1.09
CA TYR A 58 2.52 -31.62 -1.55
C TYR A 58 3.71 -31.88 -0.62
N THR A 59 4.91 -31.43 -1.01
CA THR A 59 6.08 -31.52 -0.11
C THR A 59 5.89 -30.59 1.09
N LEU A 60 5.62 -31.14 2.26
CA LEU A 60 5.53 -30.38 3.51
C LEU A 60 6.85 -30.45 4.28
N LYS A 61 7.43 -29.30 4.61
CA LYS A 61 8.56 -29.16 5.53
C LYS A 61 8.13 -28.37 6.75
N VAL A 62 8.62 -28.76 7.92
CA VAL A 62 8.30 -28.11 9.19
C VAL A 62 9.61 -27.76 9.88
N ILE A 63 9.71 -26.52 10.36
CA ILE A 63 10.76 -26.08 11.26
C ILE A 63 10.13 -25.59 12.56
N GLU A 64 10.57 -26.17 13.67
CA GLU A 64 10.24 -25.72 15.01
C GLU A 64 11.41 -24.91 15.57
N GLN A 65 11.13 -23.74 16.13
CA GLN A 65 12.14 -22.84 16.71
C GLN A 65 11.65 -22.23 18.02
N PRO A 66 12.53 -21.74 18.91
CA PRO A 66 12.13 -20.90 20.03
C PRO A 66 11.43 -19.63 19.53
N SER A 67 10.49 -19.07 20.32
CA SER A 67 9.75 -17.87 19.94
C SER A 67 10.68 -16.67 19.70
N GLN A 68 10.83 -16.30 18.44
CA GLN A 68 11.73 -15.25 17.96
C GLN A 68 11.03 -14.22 17.06
N GLY A 69 9.73 -14.39 16.83
CA GLY A 69 8.89 -13.48 16.09
C GLY A 69 8.79 -13.79 14.59
N PRO A 70 7.82 -13.17 13.91
CA PRO A 70 7.42 -13.55 12.56
C PRO A 70 8.50 -13.30 11.50
N ALA A 71 9.31 -12.25 11.64
CA ALA A 71 10.43 -11.98 10.74
C ALA A 71 11.46 -13.13 10.73
N VAL A 72 11.81 -13.65 11.91
CA VAL A 72 12.76 -14.78 12.03
C VAL A 72 12.14 -16.05 11.48
N ALA A 73 10.89 -16.35 11.84
CA ALA A 73 10.17 -17.52 11.33
C ALA A 73 10.09 -17.54 9.79
N ARG A 74 9.72 -16.41 9.17
CA ARG A 74 9.68 -16.26 7.70
C ARG A 74 11.07 -16.42 7.07
N ASN A 75 12.12 -15.87 7.69
CA ASN A 75 13.49 -16.02 7.21
C ASN A 75 14.00 -17.46 7.28
N GLN A 76 13.66 -18.20 8.34
CA GLN A 76 14.01 -19.61 8.50
C GLN A 76 13.27 -20.47 7.49
N GLY A 77 11.97 -20.23 7.30
CA GLY A 77 11.20 -20.89 6.23
C GLY A 77 11.79 -20.62 4.84
N ALA A 78 12.13 -19.37 4.54
CA ALA A 78 12.79 -18.99 3.28
C ALA A 78 14.18 -19.62 3.10
N ALA A 79 14.91 -19.90 4.17
CA ALA A 79 16.23 -20.56 4.09
C ALA A 79 16.12 -22.05 3.73
N LEU A 80 14.98 -22.70 4.01
CA LEU A 80 14.70 -24.09 3.66
C LEU A 80 14.03 -24.26 2.28
N ALA A 81 13.64 -23.15 1.67
CA ALA A 81 13.03 -23.11 0.35
C ALA A 81 14.04 -23.52 -0.73
N LEU A 82 13.59 -24.42 -1.61
CA LEU A 82 14.33 -24.90 -2.77
C LEU A 82 13.82 -24.28 -4.07
N ALA A 83 12.62 -23.70 -4.05
CA ALA A 83 12.03 -23.13 -5.24
C ALA A 83 12.52 -21.69 -5.51
N PRO A 84 12.58 -21.29 -6.79
CA PRO A 84 12.97 -19.92 -7.16
C PRO A 84 11.92 -18.86 -6.82
N LEU A 85 10.66 -19.25 -6.63
CA LEU A 85 9.57 -18.33 -6.25
C LEU A 85 9.12 -18.61 -4.81
N LEU A 86 9.17 -17.58 -3.97
CA LEU A 86 8.69 -17.63 -2.60
C LEU A 86 7.30 -16.98 -2.53
N ILE A 87 6.34 -17.64 -1.89
CA ILE A 87 5.04 -17.07 -1.53
C ILE A 87 4.95 -17.05 0.00
N PHE A 88 4.86 -15.87 0.60
CA PHE A 88 4.62 -15.72 2.03
C PHE A 88 3.11 -15.65 2.28
N LEU A 89 2.64 -16.49 3.19
CA LEU A 89 1.23 -16.68 3.49
C LEU A 89 1.04 -16.76 5.00
N ASP A 90 0.11 -15.98 5.56
CA ASP A 90 -0.22 -16.09 6.99
C ASP A 90 -1.04 -17.36 7.28
N ASP A 91 -0.94 -17.87 8.50
CA ASP A 91 -1.56 -19.14 8.91
C ASP A 91 -3.09 -19.10 8.99
N ASP A 92 -3.72 -17.94 8.86
CA ASP A 92 -5.17 -17.71 8.87
C ASP A 92 -5.76 -17.38 7.49
N ILE A 93 -5.01 -17.63 6.41
CA ILE A 93 -5.43 -17.41 5.03
C ILE A 93 -5.89 -18.70 4.35
N GLU A 94 -7.16 -18.76 3.97
CA GLU A 94 -7.71 -19.85 3.17
C GLU A 94 -7.51 -19.55 1.68
N ALA A 95 -6.42 -20.08 1.11
CA ALA A 95 -6.05 -19.90 -0.30
C ALA A 95 -7.14 -20.42 -1.25
N SER A 96 -7.57 -19.62 -2.22
CA SER A 96 -8.48 -20.09 -3.26
C SER A 96 -7.79 -21.13 -4.16
N PRO A 97 -8.53 -21.99 -4.90
CA PRO A 97 -7.91 -23.00 -5.76
C PRO A 97 -6.95 -22.42 -6.83
N GLY A 98 -7.18 -21.18 -7.29
CA GLY A 98 -6.32 -20.52 -8.28
C GLY A 98 -5.13 -19.75 -7.69
N PHE A 99 -4.97 -19.75 -6.36
CA PHE A 99 -4.06 -18.87 -5.63
C PHE A 99 -2.59 -18.98 -6.11
N VAL A 100 -2.02 -20.20 -6.07
CA VAL A 100 -0.62 -20.43 -6.47
C VAL A 100 -0.41 -20.13 -7.95
N ALA A 101 -1.31 -20.62 -8.80
CA ALA A 101 -1.24 -20.40 -10.25
C ALA A 101 -1.27 -18.91 -10.62
N ALA A 102 -2.05 -18.10 -9.89
CA ALA A 102 -2.12 -16.65 -10.12
C ALA A 102 -0.82 -15.92 -9.73
N HIS A 103 -0.17 -16.29 -8.63
CA HIS A 103 1.15 -15.77 -8.29
C HIS A 103 2.17 -16.11 -9.40
N VAL A 104 2.28 -17.39 -9.76
CA VAL A 104 3.20 -17.88 -10.80
C VAL A 104 2.96 -17.17 -12.13
N LYS A 105 1.70 -17.08 -12.56
CA LYS A 105 1.32 -16.41 -13.81
C LYS A 105 1.69 -14.93 -13.81
N THR A 106 1.49 -14.24 -12.68
CA THR A 106 1.73 -12.79 -12.58
C THR A 106 3.21 -12.45 -12.65
N HIS A 107 4.08 -13.31 -12.11
CA HIS A 107 5.53 -13.14 -12.19
C HIS A 107 6.05 -13.17 -13.63
N GLN A 108 5.36 -13.81 -14.60
CA GLN A 108 5.74 -13.83 -16.03
C GLN A 108 7.23 -14.15 -16.30
N LYS A 109 7.90 -14.89 -15.41
CA LYS A 109 9.36 -15.14 -15.42
C LYS A 109 10.25 -13.89 -15.23
N GLN A 110 9.71 -12.80 -14.69
CA GLN A 110 10.44 -11.59 -14.31
C GLN A 110 11.00 -11.76 -12.89
N ALA A 111 12.33 -11.71 -12.74
CA ALA A 111 12.97 -11.90 -11.44
C ALA A 111 12.77 -10.72 -10.46
N ASN A 112 12.53 -9.51 -10.99
CA ASN A 112 12.45 -8.27 -10.20
C ASN A 112 11.00 -7.85 -9.89
N GLN A 113 10.11 -8.82 -9.68
CA GLN A 113 8.69 -8.57 -9.42
C GLN A 113 8.30 -8.96 -8.00
N VAL A 114 7.41 -8.17 -7.41
CA VAL A 114 6.75 -8.44 -6.14
C VAL A 114 5.26 -8.46 -6.43
N VAL A 115 4.61 -9.59 -6.18
CA VAL A 115 3.18 -9.73 -6.43
C VAL A 115 2.45 -9.77 -5.10
N LEU A 116 1.58 -8.78 -4.87
CA LEU A 116 0.65 -8.68 -3.76
C LEU A 116 -0.63 -9.41 -4.14
N GLY A 117 -1.04 -10.41 -3.34
CA GLY A 117 -2.29 -11.10 -3.57
C GLY A 117 -3.47 -10.42 -2.89
N TYR A 118 -4.68 -10.83 -3.26
CA TYR A 118 -5.91 -10.29 -2.67
C TYR A 118 -6.28 -11.04 -1.38
N LEU A 119 -6.57 -10.30 -0.31
CA LEU A 119 -7.01 -10.85 0.97
C LEU A 119 -8.43 -10.36 1.34
N PRO A 120 -9.50 -10.86 0.69
CA PRO A 120 -10.85 -10.58 1.15
C PRO A 120 -11.06 -11.15 2.55
N THR A 121 -11.61 -10.35 3.46
CA THR A 121 -11.89 -10.80 4.83
C THR A 121 -13.17 -11.63 4.87
N ILE A 122 -13.09 -12.84 5.45
CA ILE A 122 -14.27 -13.60 5.86
C ILE A 122 -14.60 -13.22 7.30
N LEU A 123 -15.73 -12.53 7.46
CA LEU A 123 -16.30 -12.24 8.76
C LEU A 123 -17.31 -13.33 9.09
N LYS A 124 -16.92 -14.39 9.81
CA LYS A 124 -17.91 -15.35 10.32
C LYS A 124 -18.91 -14.59 11.19
N THR A 125 -20.19 -14.55 10.79
CA THR A 125 -21.38 -14.20 11.61
C THR A 125 -21.20 -13.14 12.72
N GLN A 126 -20.44 -12.06 12.48
CA GLN A 126 -20.07 -11.09 13.52
C GLN A 126 -20.65 -9.72 13.25
N THR A 127 -21.41 -9.24 14.24
CA THR A 127 -22.05 -7.92 14.30
C THR A 127 -21.18 -6.95 15.10
N GLY A 128 -21.26 -5.66 14.79
CA GLY A 128 -20.73 -4.61 15.64
C GLY A 128 -19.88 -3.55 14.92
N PHE A 129 -19.75 -2.38 15.56
CA PHE A 129 -19.15 -1.20 14.93
C PHE A 129 -17.66 -1.38 14.63
N PHE A 130 -16.92 -2.07 15.51
CA PHE A 130 -15.50 -2.36 15.28
C PHE A 130 -15.27 -3.24 14.06
N ARG A 131 -16.03 -4.32 13.93
CA ARG A 131 -15.89 -5.26 12.80
C ARG A 131 -16.23 -4.60 11.46
N ILE A 132 -17.28 -3.77 11.41
CA ILE A 132 -17.60 -2.96 10.22
C ILE A 132 -16.46 -2.02 9.86
N THR A 133 -15.80 -1.43 10.85
CA THR A 133 -14.65 -0.54 10.64
C THR A 133 -13.47 -1.28 10.03
N LEU A 134 -13.09 -2.40 10.64
CA LEU A 134 -11.97 -3.22 10.20
C LEU A 134 -12.18 -3.71 8.76
N ARG A 135 -13.39 -4.17 8.45
CA ARG A 135 -13.80 -4.56 7.10
C ARG A 135 -13.64 -3.41 6.10
N GLY A 136 -14.20 -2.24 6.43
CA GLY A 136 -14.14 -1.08 5.55
C GLY A 136 -12.71 -0.62 5.27
N TRP A 137 -11.81 -0.75 6.24
CA TRP A 137 -10.39 -0.47 6.05
C TRP A 137 -9.73 -1.45 5.07
N TRP A 138 -9.93 -2.75 5.26
CA TRP A 138 -9.43 -3.80 4.35
C TRP A 138 -9.97 -3.61 2.92
N GLU A 139 -11.28 -3.39 2.77
CA GLU A 139 -11.91 -3.14 1.47
C GLU A 139 -11.33 -1.89 0.80
N ALA A 140 -11.24 -0.78 1.52
CA ALA A 140 -10.67 0.47 0.98
C ALA A 140 -9.21 0.32 0.54
N MET A 141 -8.40 -0.48 1.24
CA MET A 141 -7.03 -0.76 0.84
C MET A 141 -6.96 -1.46 -0.53
N PHE A 142 -7.63 -2.59 -0.68
CA PHE A 142 -7.61 -3.34 -1.95
C PHE A 142 -8.33 -2.61 -3.08
N GLN A 143 -9.39 -1.83 -2.78
CA GLN A 143 -10.03 -0.99 -3.80
C GLN A 143 -9.08 0.08 -4.36
N ARG A 144 -8.15 0.60 -3.56
CA ARG A 144 -7.10 1.51 -4.05
C ARG A 144 -6.11 0.77 -4.95
N MET A 145 -5.65 -0.41 -4.54
CA MET A 145 -4.71 -1.23 -5.33
C MET A 145 -5.27 -1.67 -6.69
N ARG A 146 -6.60 -1.78 -6.83
CA ARG A 146 -7.27 -2.08 -8.11
C ARG A 146 -7.26 -0.91 -9.11
N GLN A 147 -7.03 0.32 -8.65
CA GLN A 147 -7.12 1.48 -9.53
C GLN A 147 -5.98 1.46 -10.56
N PRO A 148 -6.25 1.70 -11.85
CA PRO A 148 -5.20 1.85 -12.84
C PRO A 148 -4.21 2.96 -12.45
N GLY A 149 -2.92 2.67 -12.55
CA GLY A 149 -1.88 3.62 -12.16
C GLY A 149 -1.80 3.86 -10.65
N TYR A 150 -2.33 2.94 -9.83
CA TYR A 150 -2.02 2.92 -8.41
C TYR A 150 -0.52 2.87 -8.21
N ARG A 151 0.00 3.78 -7.40
CA ARG A 151 1.42 3.93 -7.12
C ARG A 151 1.71 3.25 -5.79
N PHE A 152 2.34 2.08 -5.82
CA PHE A 152 2.62 1.28 -4.63
C PHE A 152 3.58 1.98 -3.67
N ALA A 153 3.30 1.84 -2.38
CA ALA A 153 4.10 2.32 -1.27
C ALA A 153 4.73 1.17 -0.49
N TYR A 154 5.75 1.47 0.32
CA TYR A 154 6.41 0.50 1.20
C TYR A 154 5.41 -0.18 2.15
N CYS A 155 4.38 0.55 2.58
CA CYS A 155 3.32 0.05 3.45
C CYS A 155 2.25 -0.80 2.73
N ASP A 156 2.35 -0.96 1.41
CA ASP A 156 1.49 -1.87 0.66
C ASP A 156 2.01 -3.31 0.64
N LEU A 157 3.24 -3.57 1.13
CA LEU A 157 3.73 -4.95 1.27
C LEU A 157 2.96 -5.65 2.40
N LEU A 158 2.12 -6.62 2.04
CA LEU A 158 1.31 -7.38 2.98
C LEU A 158 1.94 -8.75 3.21
N SER A 159 2.58 -8.94 4.36
CA SER A 159 3.30 -10.19 4.67
C SER A 159 2.44 -11.44 4.75
N GLY A 160 1.11 -11.27 4.83
CA GLY A 160 0.15 -12.38 4.82
C GLY A 160 -0.23 -12.91 3.44
N ASN A 161 0.10 -12.21 2.34
CA ASN A 161 -0.11 -12.69 0.98
C ASN A 161 0.71 -11.89 -0.03
N PHE A 162 1.97 -12.26 -0.20
CA PHE A 162 2.79 -11.75 -1.29
C PHE A 162 3.78 -12.80 -1.80
N SER A 163 4.32 -12.55 -2.99
CA SER A 163 5.35 -13.40 -3.56
C SER A 163 6.49 -12.61 -4.18
N VAL A 164 7.68 -13.19 -4.14
CA VAL A 164 8.93 -12.57 -4.59
C VAL A 164 9.90 -13.68 -5.02
N SER A 165 10.82 -13.39 -5.95
CA SER A 165 11.87 -14.35 -6.28
C SER A 165 12.81 -14.57 -5.08
N ALA A 166 13.30 -15.80 -4.92
CA ALA A 166 14.26 -16.14 -3.86
C ALA A 166 15.54 -15.28 -3.96
N ASP A 167 16.01 -15.04 -5.18
CA ASP A 167 17.18 -14.20 -5.46
C ASP A 167 16.97 -12.75 -5.02
N LEU A 168 15.84 -12.13 -5.39
CA LEU A 168 15.55 -10.76 -4.98
C LEU A 168 15.39 -10.66 -3.45
N PHE A 169 14.67 -11.60 -2.84
CA PHE A 169 14.49 -11.64 -1.38
C PHE A 169 15.83 -11.78 -0.64
N ALA A 170 16.73 -12.63 -1.14
CA ALA A 170 18.09 -12.77 -0.60
C ALA A 170 18.92 -11.49 -0.83
N ALA A 171 18.87 -10.92 -2.04
CA ALA A 171 19.64 -9.74 -2.43
C ALA A 171 19.29 -8.49 -1.59
N VAL A 172 18.01 -8.32 -1.22
CA VAL A 172 17.61 -7.20 -0.35
C VAL A 172 17.92 -7.44 1.13
N GLY A 173 18.29 -8.66 1.53
CA GLY A 173 18.63 -9.00 2.91
C GLY A 173 17.50 -9.61 3.74
N LYS A 174 16.49 -10.23 3.11
CA LYS A 174 15.37 -10.94 3.77
C LYS A 174 14.55 -10.05 4.71
N PHE A 175 13.78 -10.54 5.68
CA PHE A 175 13.15 -9.69 6.71
C PHE A 175 14.18 -9.23 7.75
N ASP A 176 14.07 -8.00 8.27
CA ASP A 176 14.91 -7.50 9.37
C ASP A 176 14.37 -8.00 10.73
N PRO A 177 15.09 -8.89 11.46
CA PRO A 177 14.63 -9.44 12.73
C PRO A 177 14.45 -8.41 13.86
N GLN A 178 15.05 -7.22 13.71
CA GLN A 178 14.93 -6.14 14.71
C GLN A 178 13.51 -5.54 14.73
N PHE A 179 12.73 -5.72 13.66
CA PHE A 179 11.34 -5.28 13.61
C PHE A 179 10.43 -6.38 14.16
N ARG A 180 9.74 -6.07 15.27
CA ARG A 180 8.67 -6.92 15.85
C ARG A 180 7.28 -6.58 15.29
N CYS A 181 7.19 -5.46 14.57
CA CYS A 181 6.04 -4.93 13.89
C CYS A 181 6.57 -4.09 12.72
N HIS A 182 5.82 -4.00 11.62
CA HIS A 182 6.23 -3.31 10.38
C HIS A 182 7.50 -3.91 9.74
N GLU A 183 7.81 -5.18 10.00
CA GLU A 183 8.88 -5.90 9.30
C GLU A 183 8.63 -6.00 7.80
N ASP A 184 7.35 -6.00 7.40
CA ASP A 184 6.90 -5.96 6.01
C ASP A 184 7.03 -4.57 5.39
N TYR A 185 6.69 -3.51 6.12
CA TYR A 185 6.90 -2.12 5.66
C TYR A 185 8.38 -1.85 5.42
N GLU A 186 9.23 -2.32 6.33
CA GLU A 186 10.69 -2.20 6.22
C GLU A 186 11.23 -2.98 5.01
N LEU A 187 10.78 -4.22 4.80
CA LEU A 187 11.12 -5.01 3.61
C LEU A 187 10.60 -4.34 2.32
N GLY A 188 9.39 -3.81 2.35
CA GLY A 188 8.78 -3.08 1.25
C GLY A 188 9.62 -1.88 0.83
N MET A 189 10.18 -1.15 1.80
CA MET A 189 11.11 -0.05 1.54
C MET A 189 12.36 -0.53 0.79
N ARG A 190 13.00 -1.61 1.25
CA ARG A 190 14.19 -2.17 0.59
C ARG A 190 13.90 -2.72 -0.80
N LEU A 191 12.75 -3.37 -1.00
CA LEU A 191 12.31 -3.85 -2.31
C LEU A 191 12.11 -2.67 -3.29
N LEU A 192 11.50 -1.58 -2.84
CA LEU A 192 11.35 -0.36 -3.66
C LEU A 192 12.69 0.31 -3.96
N GLN A 193 13.62 0.36 -3.00
CA GLN A 193 15.00 0.84 -3.21
C GLN A 193 15.77 -0.03 -4.23
N ALA A 194 15.54 -1.34 -4.21
CA ALA A 194 16.04 -2.28 -5.22
C ALA A 194 15.31 -2.18 -6.58
N LYS A 195 14.39 -1.21 -6.73
CA LYS A 195 13.59 -0.98 -7.93
C LYS A 195 12.70 -2.17 -8.31
N ALA A 196 12.28 -2.97 -7.33
CA ALA A 196 11.33 -4.05 -7.56
C ALA A 196 10.00 -3.50 -8.08
N LYS A 197 9.41 -4.21 -9.04
CA LYS A 197 8.10 -3.86 -9.60
C LYS A 197 7.01 -4.51 -8.77
N PHE A 198 6.24 -3.69 -8.06
CA PHE A 198 5.06 -4.15 -7.32
C PHE A 198 3.91 -4.37 -8.30
N THR A 199 3.11 -5.39 -8.06
CA THR A 199 1.92 -5.71 -8.87
C THR A 199 0.86 -6.30 -7.97
N PHE A 200 -0.37 -5.83 -8.09
CA PHE A 200 -1.50 -6.43 -7.40
C PHE A 200 -2.15 -7.49 -8.30
N ALA A 201 -2.25 -8.72 -7.80
CA ALA A 201 -2.88 -9.84 -8.48
C ALA A 201 -4.18 -10.24 -7.78
N GLU A 202 -5.31 -9.72 -8.27
CA GLU A 202 -6.61 -10.02 -7.68
C GLU A 202 -6.96 -11.51 -7.73
N ALA A 203 -6.52 -12.22 -8.76
CA ALA A 203 -6.70 -13.66 -8.89
C ALA A 203 -5.88 -14.49 -7.89
N ALA A 204 -4.84 -13.91 -7.28
CA ALA A 204 -4.07 -14.53 -6.21
C ALA A 204 -4.79 -14.33 -4.86
N MET A 205 -6.02 -14.84 -4.81
CA MET A 205 -6.97 -14.59 -3.73
C MET A 205 -6.82 -15.63 -2.61
N GLY A 206 -6.72 -15.15 -1.37
CA GLY A 206 -6.79 -15.97 -0.17
C GLY A 206 -7.73 -15.33 0.85
N TYR A 207 -8.72 -16.07 1.33
CA TYR A 207 -9.70 -15.53 2.26
C TYR A 207 -9.08 -15.39 3.66
N HIS A 208 -9.02 -14.15 4.16
CA HIS A 208 -8.48 -13.87 5.48
C HIS A 208 -9.53 -14.11 6.56
N HIS A 209 -9.30 -15.10 7.42
CA HIS A 209 -10.15 -15.37 8.58
C HIS A 209 -9.83 -14.40 9.71
N GLU A 210 -10.29 -13.17 9.55
CA GLU A 210 -9.97 -12.05 10.43
C GLU A 210 -10.60 -12.20 11.82
N LEU A 211 -9.81 -12.70 12.78
CA LEU A 211 -10.24 -12.90 14.17
C LEU A 211 -9.91 -11.72 15.08
N THR A 212 -9.26 -10.65 14.60
CA THR A 212 -8.80 -9.53 15.42
C THR A 212 -9.91 -8.86 16.22
N ASP A 213 -9.78 -8.87 17.54
CA ASP A 213 -10.63 -8.08 18.44
C ASP A 213 -10.07 -6.67 18.68
N LEU A 214 -10.90 -5.82 19.27
CA LEU A 214 -10.55 -4.44 19.56
C LEU A 214 -9.33 -4.32 20.48
N ASP A 215 -9.22 -5.16 21.51
CA ASP A 215 -8.10 -5.10 22.45
C ASP A 215 -6.78 -5.47 21.77
N ARG A 216 -6.80 -6.45 20.87
CA ARG A 216 -5.67 -6.83 20.01
C ARG A 216 -5.27 -5.66 19.11
N SER A 217 -6.21 -4.96 18.50
CA SER A 217 -5.91 -3.77 17.68
C SER A 217 -5.31 -2.62 18.50
N LEU A 218 -5.80 -2.38 19.72
CA LEU A 218 -5.23 -1.35 20.61
C LEU A 218 -3.78 -1.70 20.99
N ARG A 219 -3.51 -2.97 21.35
CA ARG A 219 -2.14 -3.45 21.61
C ARG A 219 -1.25 -3.34 20.37
N ARG A 220 -1.78 -3.67 19.18
CA ARG A 220 -1.04 -3.56 17.92
C ARG A 220 -0.67 -2.11 17.62
N LYS A 221 -1.57 -1.15 17.81
CA LYS A 221 -1.27 0.30 17.60
C LYS A 221 -0.10 0.79 18.43
N TYR A 222 0.02 0.33 19.68
CA TYR A 222 1.19 0.64 20.50
C TYR A 222 2.50 0.08 19.91
N GLN A 223 2.50 -1.14 19.36
CA GLN A 223 3.67 -1.69 18.68
C GLN A 223 3.97 -0.96 17.36
N GLU A 224 2.95 -0.58 16.60
CA GLU A 224 3.10 0.24 15.38
C GLU A 224 3.76 1.58 15.71
N GLY A 225 3.37 2.23 16.81
CA GLY A 225 4.00 3.47 17.26
C GLY A 225 5.50 3.31 17.54
N LYS A 226 5.92 2.22 18.18
CA LYS A 226 7.34 1.92 18.41
C LYS A 226 8.07 1.67 17.08
N ALA A 227 7.45 0.88 16.21
CA ALA A 227 8.01 0.52 14.91
C ALA A 227 8.17 1.74 13.99
N ASP A 228 7.25 2.71 14.01
CA ASP A 228 7.36 3.92 13.20
C ASP A 228 8.53 4.83 13.63
N VAL A 229 8.88 4.87 14.94
CA VAL A 229 10.12 5.55 15.38
C VAL A 229 11.34 4.85 14.78
N GLN A 230 11.41 3.52 14.90
CA GLN A 230 12.51 2.72 14.38
C GLN A 230 12.64 2.87 12.86
N LEU A 231 11.50 2.83 12.14
CA LEU A 231 11.45 3.00 10.69
C LEU A 231 11.90 4.41 10.28
N GLY A 232 11.44 5.46 10.96
CA GLY A 232 11.87 6.84 10.68
C GLY A 232 13.30 7.16 11.11
N GLN A 233 13.88 6.39 12.03
CA GLN A 233 15.31 6.45 12.34
C GLN A 233 16.14 5.78 11.25
N LYS A 234 15.70 4.62 10.76
CA LYS A 234 16.35 3.86 9.69
C LYS A 234 16.25 4.55 8.33
N TYR A 235 15.08 5.14 8.03
CA TYR A 235 14.78 5.86 6.79
C TYR A 235 14.22 7.25 7.10
N PRO A 236 15.09 8.25 7.36
CA PRO A 236 14.67 9.62 7.71
C PRO A 236 13.75 10.27 6.67
N GLU A 237 13.85 9.88 5.40
CA GLU A 237 12.99 10.35 4.31
C GLU A 237 11.52 9.93 4.48
N LEU A 238 11.23 8.86 5.22
CA LEU A 238 9.86 8.39 5.45
C LEU A 238 9.14 9.20 6.52
N LYS A 239 9.85 9.95 7.36
CA LYS A 239 9.25 10.67 8.50
C LYS A 239 8.02 11.53 8.12
N PRO A 240 7.98 12.26 6.99
CA PRO A 240 6.79 13.00 6.57
C PRO A 240 5.57 12.13 6.24
N THR A 241 5.79 10.86 5.91
CA THR A 241 4.74 9.88 5.56
C THR A 241 4.23 9.07 6.75
N LEU A 242 4.97 9.06 7.87
CA LEU A 242 4.58 8.34 9.09
C LEU A 242 3.31 8.94 9.70
N LEU A 243 2.49 8.09 10.33
CA LEU A 243 1.22 8.50 10.93
C LEU A 243 1.41 9.62 11.97
N VAL A 244 2.48 9.54 12.76
CA VAL A 244 2.83 10.54 13.80
C VAL A 244 2.97 11.96 13.22
N SER A 245 3.55 12.11 12.03
CA SER A 245 3.72 13.43 11.39
C SER A 245 2.37 14.04 11.01
N THR A 246 1.45 13.22 10.50
CA THR A 246 0.09 13.68 10.15
C THR A 246 -0.75 13.99 11.40
N MET A 247 -0.62 13.19 12.46
CA MET A 247 -1.32 13.41 13.73
C MET A 247 -0.88 14.72 14.39
N ILE A 248 0.44 14.98 14.42
CA ILE A 248 0.97 16.18 15.09
C ILE A 248 0.68 17.45 14.29
N ALA A 249 0.69 17.39 12.95
CA ALA A 249 0.28 18.51 12.10
C ALA A 249 -1.19 18.92 12.31
N ARG A 250 -2.04 17.99 12.77
CA ARG A 250 -3.48 18.19 13.03
C ARG A 250 -3.82 18.23 14.52
N CYS A 251 -2.81 18.35 15.38
CA CYS A 251 -2.93 18.21 16.83
C CYS A 251 -3.79 19.33 17.43
N SER A 252 -4.95 18.96 17.97
CA SER A 252 -5.81 19.85 18.74
C SER A 252 -5.22 20.15 20.12
N TRP A 253 -5.80 21.10 20.85
CA TRP A 253 -5.36 21.37 22.23
C TRP A 253 -5.52 20.14 23.15
N VAL A 254 -6.54 19.31 22.91
CA VAL A 254 -6.78 18.05 23.64
C VAL A 254 -5.67 17.04 23.36
N ASP A 255 -5.24 16.94 22.11
CA ASP A 255 -4.16 16.03 21.71
C ASP A 255 -2.82 16.46 22.33
N ARG A 256 -2.58 17.77 22.47
CA ARG A 256 -1.41 18.30 23.20
C ARG A 256 -1.45 17.94 24.68
N MET A 257 -2.62 18.01 25.33
CA MET A 257 -2.77 17.57 26.72
C MET A 257 -2.56 16.06 26.85
N ALA A 258 -3.09 15.27 25.91
CA ALA A 258 -2.86 13.83 25.87
C ALA A 258 -1.37 13.50 25.74
N LEU A 259 -0.61 14.22 24.91
CA LEU A 259 0.85 14.08 24.80
C LEU A 259 1.55 14.36 26.15
N ILE A 260 1.15 15.41 26.86
CA ILE A 260 1.72 15.70 28.19
C ILE A 260 1.45 14.55 29.16
N VAL A 261 0.21 14.04 29.20
CA VAL A 261 -0.15 12.90 30.05
C VAL A 261 0.66 11.65 29.66
N ILE A 262 0.80 11.36 28.37
CA ILE A 262 1.57 10.22 27.86
C ILE A 262 3.04 10.27 28.32
N PHE A 263 3.68 11.43 28.26
CA PHE A 263 5.09 11.57 28.63
C PHE A 263 5.32 11.73 30.14
N LYS A 264 4.44 12.47 30.86
CA LYS A 264 4.65 12.78 32.29
C LYS A 264 3.98 11.81 33.25
N MET A 265 2.84 11.23 32.87
CA MET A 265 2.03 10.36 33.71
C MET A 265 1.48 9.16 32.92
N PRO A 266 2.35 8.33 32.32
CA PRO A 266 1.92 7.24 31.45
C PRO A 266 0.98 6.25 32.14
N ALA A 267 1.22 5.93 33.42
CA ALA A 267 0.36 5.01 34.18
C ALA A 267 -1.08 5.54 34.34
N LEU A 268 -1.24 6.85 34.58
CA LEU A 268 -2.56 7.49 34.67
C LEU A 268 -3.25 7.48 33.29
N GLY A 269 -2.50 7.80 32.23
CA GLY A 269 -3.01 7.74 30.86
C GLY A 269 -3.49 6.33 30.49
N ASP A 270 -2.68 5.30 30.78
CA ASP A 270 -3.00 3.90 30.47
C ASP A 270 -4.25 3.45 31.23
N LEU A 271 -4.40 3.87 32.50
CA LEU A 271 -5.59 3.60 33.31
C LEU A 271 -6.84 4.26 32.71
N LEU A 272 -6.74 5.54 32.34
CA LEU A 272 -7.85 6.27 31.72
C LEU A 272 -8.24 5.66 30.36
N ALA A 273 -7.26 5.32 29.52
CA ALA A 273 -7.51 4.69 28.22
C ALA A 273 -8.19 3.31 28.37
N LYS A 274 -7.74 2.49 29.33
CA LYS A 274 -8.38 1.21 29.65
C LYS A 274 -9.81 1.40 30.18
N GLY A 275 -10.06 2.44 30.98
CA GLY A 275 -11.40 2.81 31.43
C GLY A 275 -12.31 3.22 30.27
N LEU A 276 -11.82 4.13 29.42
CA LEU A 276 -12.53 4.62 28.24
C LEU A 276 -12.83 3.53 27.21
N ARG A 277 -12.00 2.48 27.10
CA ARG A 277 -12.33 1.31 26.26
C ARG A 277 -13.70 0.77 26.61
N ARG A 278 -14.06 0.63 27.90
CA ARG A 278 -15.34 0.03 28.31
C ARG A 278 -16.54 0.87 27.87
N SER A 279 -16.33 2.18 27.71
CA SER A 279 -17.35 3.07 27.19
C SER A 279 -17.69 2.79 25.72
N LEU A 280 -16.81 2.15 24.94
CA LEU A 280 -17.14 1.74 23.57
C LEU A 280 -18.26 0.70 23.55
N ASP A 281 -18.25 -0.26 24.47
CA ASP A 281 -19.30 -1.27 24.56
C ASP A 281 -20.65 -0.63 24.91
N LEU A 282 -20.64 0.37 25.81
CA LEU A 282 -21.82 1.15 26.16
C LEU A 282 -22.33 2.00 24.98
N LEU A 283 -21.44 2.70 24.28
CA LEU A 283 -21.80 3.51 23.10
C LEU A 283 -22.35 2.65 21.97
N GLU A 284 -21.84 1.44 21.82
CA GLU A 284 -22.32 0.46 20.85
C GLU A 284 -23.71 -0.07 21.23
N TRP A 285 -23.92 -0.40 22.52
CA TRP A 285 -25.24 -0.78 23.04
C TRP A 285 -26.28 0.33 22.83
N MET A 286 -25.90 1.59 23.05
CA MET A 286 -26.74 2.77 22.77
C MET A 286 -26.85 3.12 21.27
N ARG A 287 -26.16 2.38 20.38
CA ARG A 287 -26.10 2.62 18.93
C ARG A 287 -25.58 4.01 18.53
N LEU A 288 -24.78 4.65 19.38
CA LEU A 288 -24.21 5.99 19.17
C LEU A 288 -22.93 5.94 18.30
N ARG A 289 -23.11 5.57 17.03
CA ARG A 289 -22.00 5.28 16.10
C ARG A 289 -20.97 6.40 15.96
N SER A 290 -21.39 7.67 15.87
CA SER A 290 -20.46 8.80 15.67
C SER A 290 -19.56 9.04 16.88
N TYR A 291 -20.13 8.96 18.08
CA TYR A 291 -19.38 9.06 19.34
C TYR A 291 -18.46 7.85 19.52
N TRP A 292 -18.96 6.66 19.21
CA TRP A 292 -18.19 5.42 19.23
C TRP A 292 -16.96 5.51 18.31
N ARG A 293 -17.15 5.95 17.05
CA ARG A 293 -16.06 6.14 16.07
C ARG A 293 -15.02 7.14 16.60
N THR A 294 -15.47 8.28 17.09
CA THR A 294 -14.58 9.32 17.62
C THR A 294 -13.77 8.81 18.80
N LEU A 295 -14.38 8.06 19.71
CA LEU A 295 -13.68 7.47 20.86
C LEU A 295 -12.70 6.38 20.44
N LEU A 296 -13.07 5.52 19.49
CA LEU A 296 -12.16 4.51 18.93
C LEU A 296 -10.91 5.19 18.35
N ASP A 297 -11.09 6.20 17.50
CA ASP A 297 -9.98 6.88 16.83
C ASP A 297 -9.03 7.54 17.86
N ARG A 298 -9.58 8.11 18.93
CA ARG A 298 -8.80 8.65 20.06
C ARG A 298 -8.05 7.56 20.82
N LEU A 299 -8.66 6.40 21.07
CA LEU A 299 -7.99 5.29 21.76
C LEU A 299 -6.89 4.68 20.90
N LEU A 300 -7.12 4.47 19.60
CA LEU A 300 -6.09 4.01 18.66
C LEU A 300 -4.94 5.02 18.59
N GLY A 301 -5.25 6.31 18.49
CA GLY A 301 -4.26 7.38 18.50
C GLY A 301 -3.47 7.46 19.81
N TYR A 302 -4.13 7.29 20.95
CA TYR A 302 -3.49 7.24 22.26
C TYR A 302 -2.46 6.12 22.34
N TRP A 303 -2.85 4.88 22.02
CA TRP A 303 -1.93 3.74 22.11
C TRP A 303 -0.78 3.84 21.12
N TYR A 304 -1.04 4.34 19.91
CA TYR A 304 0.01 4.64 18.94
C TYR A 304 1.02 5.67 19.48
N LEU A 305 0.55 6.81 20.00
CA LEU A 305 1.42 7.83 20.60
C LEU A 305 2.13 7.33 21.87
N ARG A 306 1.50 6.44 22.63
CA ARG A 306 2.10 5.79 23.81
C ARG A 306 3.30 4.92 23.41
N GLY A 307 3.24 4.24 22.27
CA GLY A 307 4.35 3.50 21.67
C GLY A 307 5.48 4.42 21.19
N ILE A 308 5.14 5.50 20.47
CA ILE A 308 6.10 6.53 20.05
C ILE A 308 6.84 7.11 21.26
N ALA A 309 6.12 7.45 22.33
CA ALA A 309 6.68 8.05 23.53
C ALA A 309 7.69 7.13 24.23
N GLU A 310 7.40 5.83 24.28
CA GLU A 310 8.36 4.86 24.82
C GLU A 310 9.62 4.75 23.97
N ALA A 311 9.45 4.63 22.64
CA ALA A 311 10.58 4.51 21.73
C ALA A 311 11.43 5.80 21.63
N SER A 312 10.81 6.98 21.79
CA SER A 312 11.51 8.28 21.76
C SER A 312 12.08 8.69 23.12
N SER A 313 11.65 8.05 24.21
CA SER A 313 11.99 8.35 25.62
C SER A 313 11.56 9.72 26.16
N THR A 314 11.66 10.81 25.39
CA THR A 314 11.30 12.18 25.83
C THR A 314 10.51 12.96 24.77
N GLN A 315 9.73 13.95 25.22
CA GLN A 315 8.99 14.85 24.32
C GLN A 315 9.92 15.70 23.45
N GLN A 316 11.09 16.07 23.98
CA GLN A 316 12.10 16.79 23.21
C GLN A 316 12.67 15.91 22.10
N ALA A 317 12.99 14.64 22.38
CA ALA A 317 13.44 13.69 21.37
C ALA A 317 12.38 13.47 20.28
N LEU A 318 11.10 13.39 20.62
CA LEU A 318 10.01 13.34 19.64
C LEU A 318 9.98 14.62 18.77
N THR A 319 10.14 15.78 19.38
CA THR A 319 10.17 17.05 18.64
C THR A 319 11.35 17.08 17.68
N THR A 320 12.55 16.69 18.12
CA THR A 320 13.74 16.57 17.27
C THR A 320 13.56 15.53 16.16
N PHE A 321 12.93 14.39 16.46
CA PHE A 321 12.60 13.36 15.48
C PHE A 321 11.77 13.94 14.32
N LEU A 322 10.78 14.79 14.65
CA LEU A 322 9.85 15.41 13.70
C LEU A 322 10.38 16.67 13.01
N GLN A 323 11.38 17.36 13.57
CA GLN A 323 11.99 18.54 12.93
C GLN A 323 12.63 18.23 11.57
N GLY A 324 12.99 16.96 11.32
CA GLY A 324 13.43 16.48 9.99
C GLY A 324 12.30 16.21 9.00
N SER A 325 11.03 16.18 9.45
CA SER A 325 9.85 15.92 8.62
C SER A 325 9.43 17.18 7.87
N ARG A 326 10.22 17.66 6.89
CA ARG A 326 9.71 18.69 5.98
C ARG A 326 8.49 18.12 5.23
N PRO A 327 7.38 18.88 5.08
CA PRO A 327 6.23 18.38 4.36
C PRO A 327 6.61 18.02 2.93
N VAL A 328 6.08 16.89 2.45
CA VAL A 328 6.27 16.30 1.11
C VAL A 328 5.99 17.30 -0.04
N SER A 329 5.37 18.44 0.27
CA SER A 329 4.98 19.50 -0.64
C SER A 329 6.01 20.61 -0.90
N SER A 330 7.29 20.46 -0.50
CA SER A 330 8.33 21.44 -0.86
C SER A 330 8.45 21.61 -2.39
N PRO A 331 8.25 22.83 -2.95
CA PRO A 331 8.24 23.09 -4.40
C PRO A 331 9.57 22.82 -5.14
N ASN A 332 10.66 22.57 -4.41
CA ASN A 332 12.02 22.55 -4.95
C ASN A 332 12.60 21.14 -5.20
N LEU A 333 11.83 20.07 -4.95
CA LEU A 333 12.19 18.73 -5.42
C LEU A 333 11.58 18.50 -6.80
N LEU A 334 12.09 19.21 -7.82
CA LEU A 334 11.70 18.95 -9.20
C LEU A 334 12.55 17.82 -9.75
N ASP A 335 11.98 16.63 -9.63
CA ASP A 335 12.09 15.68 -10.71
C ASP A 335 11.30 16.18 -11.93
N ILE A 336 11.85 15.88 -13.09
CA ILE A 336 11.63 16.40 -14.44
C ILE A 336 10.32 17.12 -14.77
N GLU A 337 10.42 18.06 -15.71
CA GLU A 337 9.26 18.67 -16.36
C GLU A 337 8.99 17.99 -17.71
N ILE A 338 7.74 17.59 -17.95
CA ILE A 338 7.29 16.96 -19.19
C ILE A 338 6.23 17.86 -19.86
N ASP A 339 6.46 18.17 -21.13
CA ASP A 339 5.49 18.84 -21.99
C ASP A 339 4.62 17.83 -22.71
N LEU A 340 3.35 17.77 -22.34
CA LEU A 340 2.34 16.91 -22.95
C LEU A 340 2.02 17.31 -24.39
N LYS A 341 2.34 18.54 -24.81
CA LYS A 341 2.17 18.98 -26.21
C LYS A 341 3.07 18.21 -27.17
N ALA A 342 4.20 17.69 -26.69
CA ALA A 342 5.11 16.88 -27.50
C ALA A 342 4.56 15.46 -27.77
N GLY A 343 3.49 15.05 -27.06
CA GLY A 343 2.78 13.81 -27.28
C GLY A 343 2.84 12.86 -26.09
N LEU A 344 1.72 12.16 -25.86
CA LEU A 344 1.56 11.28 -24.70
C LEU A 344 2.53 10.08 -24.72
N ALA A 345 2.78 9.50 -25.89
CA ALA A 345 3.73 8.39 -26.05
C ALA A 345 5.17 8.81 -25.70
N GLN A 346 5.56 10.05 -26.05
CA GLN A 346 6.88 10.57 -25.70
C GLN A 346 7.00 10.82 -24.19
N ALA A 347 5.95 11.36 -23.57
CA ALA A 347 5.88 11.52 -22.13
C ALA A 347 6.00 10.17 -21.40
N GLU A 348 5.29 9.14 -21.87
CA GLU A 348 5.35 7.77 -21.33
C GLU A 348 6.74 7.15 -21.46
N CYS A 349 7.35 7.26 -22.65
CA CYS A 349 8.71 6.78 -22.90
C CYS A 349 9.73 7.44 -21.95
N ARG A 350 9.61 8.76 -21.76
CA ARG A 350 10.48 9.51 -20.85
C ARG A 350 10.31 9.09 -19.38
N LEU A 351 9.08 8.83 -18.94
CA LEU A 351 8.82 8.31 -17.58
C LEU A 351 9.41 6.91 -17.38
N GLU A 352 9.36 6.05 -18.40
CA GLU A 352 9.94 4.70 -18.34
C GLU A 352 11.47 4.73 -18.26
N GLN A 353 12.09 5.66 -18.99
CA GLN A 353 13.55 5.82 -19.02
C GLN A 353 14.09 6.47 -17.74
N GLU A 354 13.50 7.59 -17.32
CA GLU A 354 14.06 8.39 -16.23
C GLU A 354 13.62 7.91 -14.84
N ARG A 355 12.47 7.21 -14.75
CA ARG A 355 11.87 6.72 -13.51
C ARG A 355 11.94 7.76 -12.37
N PRO A 356 11.39 8.97 -12.56
CA PRO A 356 11.51 10.04 -11.57
C PRO A 356 10.66 9.76 -10.32
N THR A 357 10.94 10.43 -9.19
CA THR A 357 10.09 10.33 -7.99
C THR A 357 8.88 11.28 -8.05
N GLY A 358 8.97 12.40 -8.75
CA GLY A 358 7.87 13.33 -9.06
C GLY A 358 7.89 13.80 -10.52
N VAL A 359 6.85 14.48 -10.98
CA VAL A 359 6.86 15.13 -12.31
C VAL A 359 5.99 16.36 -12.31
N ARG A 360 6.47 17.44 -12.94
CA ARG A 360 5.65 18.58 -13.32
C ARG A 360 5.17 18.41 -14.76
N LEU A 361 3.86 18.55 -14.95
CA LEU A 361 3.22 18.36 -16.24
C LEU A 361 2.74 19.71 -16.76
N ARG A 362 3.14 20.04 -17.99
CA ARG A 362 2.65 21.22 -18.73
C ARG A 362 2.13 20.81 -20.10
N TYR A 363 1.33 21.69 -20.70
CA TYR A 363 0.89 21.57 -22.09
C TYR A 363 1.20 22.90 -22.78
N GLY A 364 2.27 22.93 -23.58
CA GLY A 364 2.81 24.19 -24.10
C GLY A 364 3.19 25.14 -22.96
N LYS A 365 2.58 26.33 -22.92
CA LYS A 365 2.84 27.34 -21.87
C LYS A 365 2.02 27.13 -20.59
N GLN A 366 1.05 26.21 -20.58
CA GLN A 366 0.12 26.04 -19.47
C GLN A 366 0.59 24.96 -18.50
N ILE A 367 0.63 25.26 -17.21
CA ILE A 367 0.92 24.27 -16.17
C ILE A 367 -0.36 23.47 -15.92
N ILE A 368 -0.29 22.16 -16.15
CA ILE A 368 -1.42 21.24 -15.92
C ILE A 368 -1.45 20.80 -14.45
N GLY A 369 -0.29 20.53 -13.88
CA GLY A 369 -0.19 20.16 -12.47
C GLY A 369 1.07 19.38 -12.15
N ARG A 370 1.03 18.65 -11.02
CA ARG A 370 2.16 17.86 -10.52
C ARG A 370 1.72 16.50 -10.03
N ILE A 371 2.56 15.50 -10.26
CA ILE A 371 2.55 14.26 -9.50
C ILE A 371 3.68 14.38 -8.46
N PRO A 372 3.36 14.47 -7.16
CA PRO A 372 4.38 14.77 -6.15
C PRO A 372 5.35 13.62 -5.96
N ALA A 373 6.59 13.94 -5.59
CA ALA A 373 7.50 12.97 -4.99
C ALA A 373 6.97 12.56 -3.62
N ILE A 374 6.75 11.26 -3.40
CA ILE A 374 6.29 10.73 -2.11
C ILE A 374 7.35 9.72 -1.65
N PRO A 375 8.05 9.97 -0.52
CA PRO A 375 9.02 9.03 0.02
C PRO A 375 8.42 7.65 0.25
N GLY A 376 9.21 6.61 -0.02
CA GLY A 376 8.78 5.22 0.13
C GLY A 376 7.69 4.77 -0.85
N THR A 377 7.48 5.50 -1.95
CA THR A 377 6.62 5.02 -3.05
C THR A 377 7.47 4.62 -4.24
N GLU A 378 6.93 3.74 -5.07
CA GLU A 378 7.58 3.38 -6.31
C GLU A 378 7.83 4.62 -7.19
N ARG A 379 8.87 4.54 -8.01
CA ARG A 379 9.17 5.59 -8.97
C ARG A 379 8.07 5.68 -10.03
N LEU A 380 7.92 6.84 -10.63
CA LEU A 380 6.96 7.03 -11.71
C LEU A 380 7.39 6.28 -12.97
N HIS A 381 6.44 5.73 -13.71
CA HIS A 381 6.65 5.16 -15.05
C HIS A 381 5.38 5.42 -15.88
N ALA A 382 5.37 4.92 -17.12
CA ALA A 382 4.29 5.14 -18.08
C ALA A 382 2.89 4.85 -17.52
N ALA A 383 2.71 3.79 -16.72
CA ALA A 383 1.40 3.37 -16.24
C ALA A 383 0.71 4.39 -15.31
N HIS A 384 1.47 5.30 -14.70
CA HIS A 384 0.91 6.33 -13.82
C HIS A 384 0.36 7.54 -14.59
N LEU A 385 0.81 7.78 -15.82
CA LEU A 385 0.54 9.05 -16.50
C LEU A 385 -0.93 9.18 -16.88
N ARG A 386 -1.44 8.27 -17.72
CA ARG A 386 -2.82 8.37 -18.24
C ARG A 386 -3.88 8.37 -17.15
N PRO A 387 -3.82 7.47 -16.14
CA PRO A 387 -4.82 7.48 -15.08
C PRO A 387 -4.80 8.79 -14.28
N THR A 388 -3.62 9.35 -14.02
CA THR A 388 -3.49 10.63 -13.31
C THR A 388 -4.03 11.79 -14.13
N LEU A 389 -3.77 11.81 -15.44
CA LEU A 389 -4.34 12.82 -16.36
C LEU A 389 -5.86 12.72 -16.45
N ALA A 390 -6.41 11.51 -16.49
CA ALA A 390 -7.84 11.27 -16.62
C ALA A 390 -8.63 11.56 -15.34
N THR A 391 -7.98 11.51 -14.17
CA THR A 391 -8.64 11.67 -12.87
C THR A 391 -8.26 12.99 -12.19
N THR A 392 -7.06 13.06 -11.62
CA THR A 392 -6.63 14.18 -10.77
C THR A 392 -6.37 15.45 -11.56
N LEU A 393 -5.81 15.34 -12.78
CA LEU A 393 -5.38 16.49 -13.57
C LEU A 393 -6.33 16.85 -14.73
N ALA A 394 -7.42 16.10 -14.90
CA ALA A 394 -8.40 16.36 -15.95
C ALA A 394 -8.98 17.79 -15.91
N PRO A 395 -9.32 18.38 -14.74
CA PRO A 395 -9.86 19.73 -14.67
C PRO A 395 -8.92 20.81 -15.22
N ALA A 396 -7.60 20.59 -15.15
CA ALA A 396 -6.60 21.52 -15.68
C ALA A 396 -6.20 21.19 -17.13
N LEU A 397 -6.19 19.91 -17.51
CA LEU A 397 -5.82 19.47 -18.86
C LEU A 397 -6.87 19.83 -19.92
N ILE A 398 -8.16 19.65 -19.61
CA ILE A 398 -9.25 19.85 -20.57
C ILE A 398 -9.25 21.30 -21.11
N PRO A 399 -9.21 22.37 -20.28
CA PRO A 399 -9.14 23.74 -20.77
C PRO A 399 -7.90 24.01 -21.64
N ALA A 400 -6.75 23.42 -21.29
CA ALA A 400 -5.51 23.59 -22.04
C ALA A 400 -5.59 23.06 -23.47
N LEU A 401 -6.22 21.89 -23.63
CA LEU A 401 -6.46 21.27 -24.94
C LEU A 401 -7.46 22.09 -25.78
N VAL A 402 -8.50 22.64 -25.15
CA VAL A 402 -9.50 23.48 -25.83
C VAL A 402 -8.87 24.77 -26.34
N LEU A 403 -8.08 25.45 -25.50
CA LEU A 403 -7.38 26.68 -25.87
C LEU A 403 -6.39 26.48 -27.01
N ASP A 404 -5.62 25.39 -26.99
CA ASP A 404 -4.67 25.07 -28.07
C ASP A 404 -5.39 24.79 -29.39
N LYS A 405 -6.53 24.07 -29.37
CA LYS A 405 -7.37 23.88 -30.55
C LYS A 405 -7.94 25.20 -31.07
N ALA A 406 -8.45 26.05 -30.18
CA ALA A 406 -9.01 27.35 -30.57
C ALA A 406 -7.95 28.25 -31.24
N VAL A 407 -6.74 28.31 -30.68
CA VAL A 407 -5.61 29.07 -31.23
C VAL A 407 -5.16 28.50 -32.59
N ASN A 408 -5.12 27.17 -32.73
CA ASN A 408 -4.75 26.54 -33.99
C ASN A 408 -5.82 26.75 -35.09
N VAL A 409 -7.11 26.80 -34.75
CA VAL A 409 -8.19 27.15 -35.69
C VAL A 409 -8.08 28.61 -36.12
N THR A 410 -7.81 29.55 -35.21
CA THR A 410 -7.63 30.97 -35.58
C THR A 410 -6.39 31.23 -36.43
N ASN A 411 -5.32 30.44 -36.25
CA ASN A 411 -4.09 30.55 -37.05
C ASN A 411 -4.13 29.79 -38.39
N SER A 412 -5.18 29.00 -38.65
CA SER A 412 -5.37 28.25 -39.90
C SER A 412 -6.49 28.81 -40.79
N SER A 413 -7.07 29.96 -40.43
CA SER A 413 -7.96 30.71 -41.32
C SER A 413 -7.19 31.13 -42.58
N PRO A 414 -7.61 30.73 -43.80
CA PRO A 414 -6.98 31.21 -45.02
C PRO A 414 -7.15 32.73 -45.10
N GLN A 415 -6.07 33.45 -45.42
CA GLN A 415 -6.16 34.84 -45.83
C GLN A 415 -7.07 34.89 -47.06
N VAL A 416 -8.32 35.27 -46.88
CA VAL A 416 -9.20 35.62 -47.98
C VAL A 416 -8.73 36.99 -48.46
N THR A 417 -7.82 36.98 -49.44
CA THR A 417 -7.54 38.15 -50.28
C THR A 417 -8.81 38.44 -51.06
N TYR A 418 -9.53 39.48 -50.67
CA TYR A 418 -10.60 40.03 -51.51
C TYR A 418 -9.95 40.74 -52.71
N GLU A 419 -9.90 40.06 -53.86
CA GLU A 419 -9.72 40.76 -55.13
C GLU A 419 -11.01 41.53 -55.45
N LEU A 420 -10.91 42.86 -55.47
CA LEU A 420 -11.98 43.74 -55.92
C LEU A 420 -12.24 43.50 -57.41
N PRO A 421 -13.48 43.21 -57.84
CA PRO A 421 -13.78 43.02 -59.25
C PRO A 421 -13.63 44.33 -60.02
N ALA A 422 -13.01 44.23 -61.20
CA ALA A 422 -12.84 45.34 -62.12
C ALA A 422 -14.19 45.94 -62.55
N GLN A 423 -14.28 47.26 -62.59
CA GLN A 423 -15.46 47.99 -63.06
C GLN A 423 -15.75 47.66 -64.55
N PRO A 424 -16.99 47.31 -64.91
CA PRO A 424 -17.37 47.20 -66.31
C PRO A 424 -17.69 48.58 -66.88
N SER A 425 -17.00 48.92 -67.96
CA SER A 425 -17.29 50.07 -68.81
C SER A 425 -18.42 49.74 -69.81
N GLN A 426 -19.28 50.74 -70.03
CA GLN A 426 -20.16 50.95 -71.20
C GLN A 426 -21.58 50.34 -71.17
N SER A 427 -22.56 51.28 -71.19
CA SER A 427 -23.91 51.20 -71.79
C SER A 427 -23.86 50.75 -73.26
N PRO A 428 -24.93 50.28 -73.93
CA PRO A 428 -26.32 50.78 -73.95
C PRO A 428 -27.35 49.61 -73.89
N GLU A 429 -28.67 49.66 -74.08
CA GLU A 429 -29.62 50.55 -74.74
C GLU A 429 -31.03 50.12 -74.25
N LEU A 430 -31.96 51.05 -74.10
CA LEU A 430 -33.35 50.80 -73.69
C LEU A 430 -34.18 50.31 -74.89
N VAL A 431 -34.87 49.18 -74.74
CA VAL A 431 -36.00 48.79 -75.60
C VAL A 431 -37.17 48.37 -74.70
N TYR A 432 -38.24 49.17 -74.73
CA TYR A 432 -39.55 48.84 -74.18
C TYR A 432 -40.37 48.08 -75.22
N VAL A 433 -41.00 46.96 -74.85
CA VAL A 433 -42.26 46.50 -75.46
C VAL A 433 -43.12 45.80 -74.39
N ASN A 434 -44.26 46.46 -74.09
CA ASN A 434 -45.54 46.06 -73.48
C ASN A 434 -45.63 44.93 -72.46
#